data_AF-A0A0B8QER6-F1
#
_entry.id   AF-A0A0B8QER6-F1
#
_cell.length_a   1.000
_cell.length_b   1.000
_cell.length_c   1.000
_cell.angle_alpha   90.00
_cell.angle_beta   90.00
_cell.angle_gamma   90.00
#
_symmetry.space_group_name_H-M   'P 1'
#
loop_
_entity.id
_entity.type
_entity.pdbx_description
1 polymer ?
#
loop_
_entity_poly.entity_id
_entity_poly.type
_entity_poly.pdbx_seq_one_letter_code
_entity_poly.pdbx_strand_id
1 'polypeptide(L)'
;MARVEQVKPSYIPMSLLLEADPDEAMILSYLESCLAFVLIEDDKVAGACLLRQESDGNSAELMNIASGLINKSWDSVQCFLREC
;
A
#
# COMPACT_ATOMS: atom_id res chain seq x y z
N MET A 1 -5.75 17.66 0.20
CA MET A 1 -5.04 17.35 -1.07
C MET A 1 -4.33 16.03 -0.87
N ALA A 2 -4.66 15.03 -1.68
CA ALA A 2 -4.05 13.72 -1.59
C ALA A 2 -2.67 13.71 -2.26
N ARG A 3 -1.73 12.95 -1.72
CA ARG A 3 -0.41 12.71 -2.32
C ARG A 3 0.07 11.30 -1.99
N VAL A 4 0.87 10.73 -2.88
CA VAL A 4 1.55 9.46 -2.66
C VAL A 4 2.99 9.72 -2.25
N GLU A 5 3.45 9.03 -1.21
CA GLU A 5 4.84 9.05 -0.78
C GLU A 5 5.40 7.62 -0.68
N GLN A 6 6.62 7.43 -1.16
CA GLN A 6 7.37 6.20 -0.90
C GLN A 6 7.94 6.25 0.51
N VAL A 7 7.71 5.18 1.27
CA VAL A 7 8.14 5.06 2.67
C VAL A 7 8.89 3.76 2.90
N LYS A 8 9.48 3.61 4.09
CA LYS A 8 9.94 2.29 4.52
C LYS A 8 8.72 1.40 4.80
N PRO A 9 8.74 0.11 4.44
CA PRO A 9 7.62 -0.80 4.71
C PRO A 9 7.21 -0.83 6.19
N SER A 10 8.17 -0.72 7.10
CA SER A 10 7.94 -0.66 8.55
C SER A 10 7.20 0.58 9.05
N TYR A 11 7.01 1.61 8.22
CA TYR A 11 6.19 2.78 8.55
C TYR A 11 4.72 2.63 8.18
N ILE A 12 4.35 1.60 7.41
CA ILE A 12 2.94 1.33 7.12
C ILE A 12 2.32 0.69 8.37
N PRO A 13 1.18 1.21 8.86
CA PRO A 13 0.45 0.58 9.95
C PRO A 13 0.04 -0.84 9.57
N MET A 14 0.45 -1.84 10.36
CA MET A 14 0.08 -3.24 10.13
C MET A 14 -1.45 -3.42 10.06
N SER A 15 -2.19 -2.68 10.90
CA SER A 15 -3.66 -2.69 10.89
C SER A 15 -4.27 -2.36 9.53
N LEU A 16 -3.59 -1.54 8.72
CA LEU A 16 -4.05 -1.18 7.38
C LEU A 16 -3.78 -2.32 6.38
N LEU A 17 -2.61 -2.95 6.44
CA LEU A 17 -2.26 -4.10 5.60
C LEU A 17 -3.19 -5.30 5.88
N LEU A 18 -3.59 -5.45 7.14
CA LEU A 18 -4.54 -6.47 7.59
C LEU A 18 -5.95 -6.32 7.03
N GLU A 19 -6.32 -5.15 6.47
CA GLU A 19 -7.61 -4.97 5.81
C GLU A 19 -7.70 -5.72 4.48
N ALA A 20 -6.57 -5.93 3.81
CA ALA A 20 -6.47 -6.62 2.53
C ALA A 20 -6.07 -8.09 2.70
N ASP A 21 -5.18 -8.37 3.64
CA ASP A 21 -4.66 -9.71 3.93
C ASP A 21 -4.70 -9.96 5.45
N PRO A 22 -5.60 -10.81 5.96
CA PRO A 22 -5.73 -11.02 7.41
C PRO A 22 -4.58 -11.82 8.04
N ASP A 23 -3.64 -12.36 7.24
CA ASP A 23 -2.51 -13.17 7.74
C ASP A 23 -1.26 -12.29 7.97
N GLU A 24 -1.08 -11.85 9.23
CA GLU A 24 0.08 -11.05 9.64
C GLU A 24 1.41 -11.75 9.34
N ALA A 25 1.50 -13.08 9.49
CA ALA A 25 2.74 -13.81 9.23
C ALA A 25 3.07 -13.83 7.73
N MET A 26 2.05 -13.95 6.88
CA MET A 26 2.22 -13.82 5.43
C MET A 26 2.68 -12.41 5.06
N ILE A 27 2.06 -11.35 5.60
CA ILE A 27 2.47 -9.97 5.37
C ILE A 27 3.95 -9.77 5.73
N LEU A 28 4.36 -10.19 6.92
CA LEU A 28 5.74 -10.06 7.38
C LEU A 28 6.74 -10.78 6.47
N SER A 29 6.33 -11.88 5.81
CA SER A 29 7.19 -12.63 4.90
C SER A 29 7.59 -11.85 3.64
N TYR A 30 6.75 -10.92 3.17
CA TYR A 30 7.03 -10.10 1.99
C TYR A 30 7.35 -8.63 2.29
N LEU A 31 6.97 -8.12 3.46
CA LEU A 31 7.05 -6.71 3.82
C LEU A 31 8.43 -6.08 3.58
N GLU A 32 9.51 -6.71 4.05
CA GLU A 32 10.87 -6.16 3.94
C GLU A 32 11.40 -6.14 2.49
N SER A 33 10.87 -7.02 1.63
CA SER A 33 11.27 -7.11 0.23
C SER A 33 10.49 -6.18 -0.69
N CYS A 34 9.45 -5.51 -0.18
CA CYS A 34 8.56 -4.67 -0.97
C CYS A 34 8.99 -3.20 -1.00
N LEU A 35 8.68 -2.54 -2.10
CA LEU A 35 8.52 -1.10 -2.16
C LEU A 35 7.19 -0.74 -1.51
N ALA A 36 7.22 0.25 -0.62
CA ALA A 36 6.08 0.67 0.17
C ALA A 36 5.66 2.09 -0.19
N PHE A 37 4.38 2.27 -0.49
CA PHE A 37 3.78 3.55 -0.81
C PHE A 37 2.60 3.81 0.12
N VAL A 38 2.44 5.06 0.55
CA VAL A 38 1.29 5.50 1.34
C VAL A 38 0.57 6.63 0.63
N LEU A 39 -0.76 6.58 0.69
CA LEU A 39 -1.62 7.70 0.34
C LEU A 39 -1.75 8.58 1.58
N ILE A 40 -1.33 9.84 1.47
CA ILE A 40 -1.49 10.83 2.51
C ILE A 40 -2.62 11.78 2.11
N GLU A 41 -3.67 11.82 2.91
CA GLU A 41 -4.79 12.76 2.78
C GLU A 41 -4.99 13.47 4.11
N ASP A 42 -5.09 14.80 4.08
CA ASP A 42 -5.19 15.67 5.27
C ASP A 42 -4.14 15.34 6.35
N ASP A 43 -2.90 15.10 5.88
CA ASP A 43 -1.72 14.71 6.66
C ASP A 43 -1.86 13.42 7.47
N LYS A 44 -2.77 12.53 7.04
CA LYS A 44 -2.95 11.19 7.60
C LYS A 44 -2.76 10.13 6.53
N VAL A 45 -2.26 8.98 6.94
CA VAL A 45 -2.20 7.79 6.08
C VAL A 45 -3.62 7.30 5.83
N ALA A 46 -4.09 7.47 4.60
CA ALA A 46 -5.42 7.08 4.13
C ALA A 46 -5.42 5.75 3.37
N GLY A 47 -4.24 5.26 2.97
CA GLY A 47 -4.06 4.01 2.26
C GLY A 47 -2.60 3.61 2.14
N ALA A 48 -2.36 2.36 1.77
CA ALA A 48 -1.03 1.82 1.57
C ALA A 48 -1.00 0.80 0.43
N CYS A 49 0.15 0.69 -0.21
CA CYS A 49 0.45 -0.29 -1.25
C CYS A 49 1.84 -0.88 -1.02
N LEU A 50 1.95 -2.20 -1.21
CA LEU A 50 3.21 -2.94 -1.24
C LEU A 50 3.40 -3.55 -2.62
N LEU A 51 4.52 -3.20 -3.25
CA LEU A 51 4.93 -3.73 -4.56
C LEU A 51 6.20 -4.55 -4.40
N ARG A 52 6.22 -5.76 -4.97
CA ARG A 52 7.46 -6.53 -5.11
C ARG A 52 7.97 -6.35 -6.53
N GLN A 53 9.21 -5.87 -6.67
CA GLN A 53 9.82 -5.77 -8.00
C GLN A 53 10.17 -7.16 -8.52
N GLU A 54 9.77 -7.46 -9.75
CA GLU A 54 10.06 -8.74 -10.38
C GLU A 54 11.50 -8.79 -10.90
N SER A 55 11.96 -10.02 -11.13
CA SER A 55 13.35 -10.27 -11.54
C SER A 55 13.72 -9.66 -12.90
N ASP A 56 12.71 -9.35 -13.73
CA ASP A 56 12.89 -8.71 -15.03
C ASP A 56 13.22 -7.20 -14.92
N GLY A 57 13.08 -6.62 -13.73
CA GLY A 57 13.34 -5.20 -13.44
C GLY A 57 12.31 -4.21 -14.01
N ASN A 58 11.35 -4.67 -14.81
CA ASN A 58 10.39 -3.86 -15.55
C ASN A 58 8.93 -4.09 -15.14
N SER A 59 8.67 -5.11 -14.33
CA SER A 59 7.37 -5.36 -13.74
C SER A 59 7.46 -5.41 -12.22
N ALA A 60 6.31 -5.20 -11.58
CA ALA A 60 6.16 -5.35 -10.15
C ALA A 60 4.82 -6.01 -9.85
N GLU A 61 4.81 -6.91 -8.88
CA GLU A 61 3.59 -7.54 -8.38
C GLU A 61 3.01 -6.70 -7.24
N LEU A 62 1.70 -6.49 -7.29
CA LEU A 62 0.95 -5.86 -6.20
C LEU A 62 0.70 -6.89 -5.09
N MET A 63 1.51 -6.80 -4.04
CA MET A 63 1.47 -7.74 -2.92
C MET A 63 0.35 -7.42 -1.93
N ASN A 64 0.10 -6.13 -1.68
CA ASN A 64 -0.94 -5.67 -0.77
C ASN A 64 -1.42 -4.28 -1.19
N ILE A 65 -2.72 -4.03 -1.14
CA ILE A 65 -3.31 -2.70 -1.30
C ILE A 65 -4.49 -2.53 -0.35
N ALA A 66 -4.46 -1.49 0.44
CA ALA A 66 -5.50 -1.20 1.43
C ALA A 66 -5.81 0.30 1.48
N SER A 67 -7.07 0.63 1.80
CA SER A 67 -7.52 2.01 2.02
C SER A 67 -8.29 2.10 3.33
N GLY A 68 -7.76 2.90 4.26
CA GLY A 68 -8.39 3.20 5.53
C GLY A 68 -9.51 4.23 5.41
N LEU A 69 -9.92 4.58 4.18
CA LEU A 69 -11.00 5.53 3.94
C LEU A 69 -12.34 4.94 4.36
N ILE A 70 -13.00 5.66 5.28
CA ILE A 70 -14.33 5.37 5.82
C ILE A 70 -15.41 5.35 4.70
N ASN A 71 -15.11 5.92 3.52
CA ASN A 71 -15.92 5.79 2.31
C ASN A 71 -15.15 5.01 1.23
N LYS A 72 -15.42 3.71 1.14
CA LYS A 72 -14.90 2.80 0.10
C LYS A 72 -15.56 3.06 -1.27
N SER A 73 -15.39 4.25 -1.85
CA SER A 73 -15.65 4.39 -3.30
C SER A 73 -14.44 3.84 -4.06
N TRP A 74 -14.70 3.03 -5.09
CA TRP A 74 -13.66 2.46 -5.96
C TRP A 74 -12.88 3.54 -6.72
N ASP A 75 -13.38 4.78 -6.78
CA ASP A 75 -12.73 5.91 -7.44
C ASP A 75 -11.45 6.33 -6.70
N SER A 76 -11.44 6.27 -5.37
CA SER A 76 -10.25 6.60 -4.56
C SER A 76 -9.13 5.56 -4.74
N VAL A 77 -9.48 4.28 -4.87
CA VAL A 77 -8.52 3.19 -5.13
C VAL A 77 -7.93 3.32 -6.54
N GLN A 78 -8.74 3.67 -7.54
CA GLN A 78 -8.26 3.95 -8.89
C GLN A 78 -7.33 5.16 -8.95
N CYS A 79 -7.61 6.20 -8.16
CA CYS A 79 -6.73 7.38 -8.08
C CYS A 79 -5.36 6.97 -7.54
N PHE A 80 -5.33 6.16 -6.48
CA PHE A 80 -4.08 5.68 -5.88
C PHE A 80 -3.25 4.81 -6.84
N LEU A 81 -3.90 3.89 -7.57
CA LEU A 81 -3.23 3.05 -8.57
C LEU A 81 -2.72 3.81 -9.80
N ARG A 82 -3.24 5.01 -10.09
CA ARG A 82 -2.74 5.85 -11.19
C ARG A 82 -1.51 6.67 -10.82
N GLU A 83 -1.28 6.88 -9.53
CA GLU A 83 -0.20 7.71 -9.00
C GLU A 83 0.99 6.90 -8.48
N CYS A 84 0.85 5.58 -8.33
CA CYS A 84 1.93 4.63 -8.06
C CYS A 84 2.57 4.14 -9.37
#